data_AF-A0A497ICF0-F1
#
_entry.id   AF-A0A497ICF0-F1
#
_cell.length_a   1.000
_cell.length_b   1.000
_cell.length_c   1.000
_cell.angle_alpha   90.00
_cell.angle_beta   90.00
_cell.angle_gamma   90.00
#
_symmetry.space_group_name_H-M   'P 1'
#
loop_
_entity.id
_entity.type
_entity.pdbx_description
1 polymer ?
#
loop_
_entity_poly.entity_id
_entity_poly.type
_entity_poly.pdbx_seq_one_letter_code
_entity_poly.pdbx_strand_id
1 'polypeptide(L)'
;MEGSKVYGKKRWRWIGVAFVSFFALLIALGLVLSATAAPLCHPEITRADCEGADINIVGSGTFTLKIWVDGEWLDEVDAPGNSTVTLHWSDYPSIDVCQAHTLHVELWSDELLGEDDDTFGGPECCPPSVAVDKVLVEPIDGTAAVSETVVFNIIITNTGGREITVLPLGDVYDPAYFDRPEGRPMPNGVDPLNGWLVWNDLTAPPPHGWGHDLTPGQSGTVTVTFHVRRGSGLMVSGTEGGAARATRTRQAVPMTSDDGTIGDYIWYDTDGQGDQDETQTWINGV
;
A
#
# COMPACT_ATOMS: atom_id res chain seq x y z
N MET A 1 75.84 42.42 42.02
CA MET A 1 75.74 43.54 41.06
C MET A 1 74.25 43.73 40.86
N GLU A 2 73.65 44.63 41.64
CA GLU A 2 73.22 45.96 41.14
C GLU A 2 71.84 45.80 40.50
N GLY A 3 70.73 46.28 41.03
CA GLY A 3 70.48 47.29 42.03
C GLY A 3 69.35 48.16 41.48
N SER A 4 68.21 48.25 42.17
CA SER A 4 67.36 49.44 42.11
C SER A 4 66.35 49.42 43.25
N LYS A 5 66.58 50.37 44.16
CA LYS A 5 65.64 50.90 45.16
C LYS A 5 64.33 51.34 44.45
N VAL A 6 63.19 51.51 45.11
CA VAL A 6 62.87 52.72 45.88
C VAL A 6 61.51 52.55 46.58
N TYR A 7 61.51 52.86 47.89
CA TYR A 7 60.52 53.54 48.74
C TYR A 7 59.02 53.36 48.45
N GLY A 8 58.14 53.02 49.40
CA GLY A 8 57.96 53.53 50.77
C GLY A 8 56.47 53.89 50.88
N LYS A 9 55.70 53.51 51.91
CA LYS A 9 55.63 54.18 53.21
C LYS A 9 54.64 53.43 54.12
N LYS A 10 55.12 53.18 55.33
CA LYS A 10 54.48 53.33 56.65
C LYS A 10 52.96 53.61 56.67
N ARG A 11 52.10 52.74 57.21
CA ARG A 11 51.86 52.31 58.61
C ARG A 11 51.07 53.32 59.49
N TRP A 12 49.99 52.76 60.08
CA TRP A 12 49.29 53.03 61.37
C TRP A 12 47.88 53.65 61.23
N ARG A 13 46.82 52.85 61.42
CA ARG A 13 46.12 52.45 62.68
C ARG A 13 45.33 53.60 63.31
N TRP A 14 44.03 53.41 63.58
CA TRP A 14 43.42 53.29 64.92
C TRP A 14 41.87 53.42 64.86
N ILE A 15 41.15 52.50 65.54
CA ILE A 15 39.86 52.65 66.28
C ILE A 15 38.61 52.93 65.41
N GLY A 16 37.51 52.17 65.38
CA GLY A 16 36.89 51.21 66.30
C GLY A 16 35.56 51.77 66.83
N VAL A 17 34.41 51.50 66.20
CA VAL A 17 33.04 51.65 66.79
C VAL A 17 32.04 50.71 66.10
N ALA A 18 31.19 50.07 66.90
CA ALA A 18 30.15 49.10 66.54
C ALA A 18 28.97 49.70 65.75
N PHE A 19 28.37 48.91 64.85
CA PHE A 19 27.00 49.13 64.35
C PHE A 19 26.30 47.78 64.11
N VAL A 20 25.14 47.64 64.72
CA VAL A 20 24.18 46.54 64.64
C VAL A 20 23.61 46.45 63.21
N SER A 21 23.54 45.26 62.62
CA SER A 21 22.74 45.04 61.40
C SER A 21 22.27 43.58 61.27
N PHE A 22 20.95 43.41 61.46
CA PHE A 22 20.08 42.55 60.66
C PHE A 22 20.65 41.19 60.22
N PHE A 23 20.68 40.22 61.13
CA PHE A 23 20.87 38.81 60.78
C PHE A 23 19.78 37.97 61.45
N ALA A 24 18.53 38.17 61.00
CA ALA A 24 17.42 37.26 61.27
C ALA A 24 16.26 37.60 60.33
N LEU A 25 16.21 36.99 59.14
CA LEU A 25 14.99 36.39 58.53
C LEU A 25 15.33 35.85 57.12
N LEU A 26 16.07 34.74 57.05
CA LEU A 26 16.37 34.04 55.79
C LEU A 26 15.78 32.62 55.76
N ILE A 27 14.64 32.41 56.43
CA ILE A 27 13.85 31.16 56.34
C ILE A 27 12.36 31.51 56.48
N ALA A 28 11.76 32.09 55.45
CA ALA A 28 10.30 32.07 55.24
C ALA A 28 9.97 32.69 53.87
N LEU A 29 10.51 32.11 52.80
CA LEU A 29 9.83 32.00 51.51
C LEU A 29 10.69 31.06 50.66
N GLY A 30 10.64 29.77 51.01
CA GLY A 30 10.99 28.71 50.08
C GLY A 30 9.93 28.67 48.98
N LEU A 31 9.84 29.74 48.18
CA LEU A 31 9.25 29.64 46.86
C LEU A 31 10.30 28.89 46.04
N VAL A 32 10.26 27.56 46.14
CA VAL A 32 10.72 26.74 45.03
C VAL A 32 9.78 27.11 43.90
N LEU A 33 10.14 28.14 43.14
CA LEU A 33 9.73 28.22 41.74
C LEU A 33 10.39 26.99 41.10
N SER A 34 9.74 25.84 41.25
CA SER A 34 9.77 24.85 40.20
C SER A 34 9.17 25.59 39.02
N ALA A 35 10.05 26.25 38.25
CA ALA A 35 9.80 26.52 36.86
C ALA A 35 9.62 25.12 36.25
N THR A 36 8.38 24.60 36.33
CA THR A 36 7.90 23.72 35.30
C THR A 36 8.13 24.54 34.05
N ALA A 37 9.15 24.19 33.25
CA ALA A 37 9.26 24.73 31.91
C ALA A 37 7.85 24.65 31.33
N ALA A 38 7.27 25.79 30.95
CA ALA A 38 6.01 25.75 30.22
C ALA A 38 6.23 24.74 29.09
N PRO A 39 5.29 23.82 28.83
CA PRO A 39 5.45 22.88 27.74
C PRO A 39 5.78 23.70 26.50
N LEU A 40 6.97 23.46 25.92
CA LEU A 40 7.37 24.11 24.69
C LEU A 40 6.30 23.77 23.66
N CYS A 41 5.82 24.79 22.94
CA CYS A 41 4.83 24.55 21.90
C CYS A 41 5.51 23.71 20.82
N HIS A 42 4.91 22.57 20.46
CA HIS A 42 5.48 21.64 19.50
C HIS A 42 4.36 20.88 18.79
N PRO A 43 4.59 20.42 17.57
CA PRO A 43 3.73 19.44 16.94
C PRO A 43 4.06 18.04 17.49
N GLU A 44 3.08 17.14 17.44
CA GLU A 44 3.26 15.72 17.72
C GLU A 44 2.40 14.93 16.72
N ILE A 45 3.03 14.18 15.82
CA ILE A 45 2.33 13.24 14.94
C ILE A 45 1.92 12.05 15.82
N THR A 46 0.60 11.89 15.99
CA THR A 46 0.05 10.83 16.85
C THR A 46 -0.49 9.64 16.08
N ARG A 47 -0.69 9.82 14.77
CA ARG A 47 -1.09 8.79 13.82
C ARG A 47 -0.56 9.17 12.45
N ALA A 48 0.05 8.21 11.75
CA ALA A 48 0.32 8.27 10.33
C ALA A 48 0.13 6.85 9.77
N ASP A 49 -0.90 6.65 8.95
CA ASP A 49 -1.31 5.32 8.45
C ASP A 49 -1.72 5.39 6.97
N CYS A 50 -2.45 4.38 6.49
CA CYS A 50 -2.86 4.27 5.08
C CYS A 50 -4.02 5.21 4.71
N GLU A 51 -4.73 5.77 5.68
CA GLU A 51 -5.88 6.65 5.46
C GLU A 51 -5.51 8.13 5.63
N GLY A 52 -4.60 8.43 6.56
CA GLY A 52 -4.27 9.80 6.87
C GLY A 52 -3.21 9.95 7.96
N ALA A 53 -3.17 11.16 8.51
CA ALA A 53 -2.35 11.48 9.68
C ALA A 53 -3.09 12.42 10.64
N ASP A 54 -2.83 12.27 11.93
CA ASP A 54 -3.31 13.19 12.97
C ASP A 54 -2.11 13.86 13.66
N ILE A 55 -2.03 15.19 13.56
CA ILE A 55 -0.99 16.00 14.18
C ILE A 55 -1.60 16.82 15.31
N ASN A 56 -1.18 16.54 16.54
CA ASN A 56 -1.54 17.33 17.71
C ASN A 56 -0.65 18.57 17.80
N ILE A 57 -1.25 19.71 18.08
CA ILE A 57 -0.54 20.96 18.35
C ILE A 57 -0.57 21.18 19.85
N VAL A 58 0.55 20.98 20.52
CA VAL A 58 0.66 21.15 21.96
C VAL A 58 1.00 22.62 22.27
N GLY A 59 0.24 23.23 23.18
CA GLY A 59 0.48 24.60 23.63
C GLY A 59 -0.76 25.49 23.52
N SER A 60 -0.60 26.78 23.78
CA SER A 60 -1.70 27.76 23.68
C SER A 60 -1.34 28.86 22.70
N GLY A 61 -2.26 29.24 21.82
CA GLY A 61 -2.04 30.27 20.81
C GLY A 61 -2.68 29.90 19.49
N THR A 62 -2.29 30.59 18.43
CA THR A 62 -2.54 30.20 17.04
C THR A 62 -1.20 30.07 16.37
N PHE A 63 -1.02 28.97 15.65
CA PHE A 63 0.24 28.60 15.02
C PHE A 63 -0.02 28.23 13.58
N THR A 64 1.04 28.28 12.77
CA THR A 64 1.03 27.82 11.39
C THR A 64 1.77 26.48 11.35
N LEU A 65 1.05 25.42 10.97
CA LEU A 65 1.63 24.11 10.73
C LEU A 65 2.01 24.00 9.25
N LYS A 66 3.27 23.69 8.97
CA LYS A 66 3.75 23.41 7.62
C LYS A 66 4.03 21.93 7.48
N ILE A 67 3.66 21.37 6.34
CA ILE A 67 3.60 19.92 6.13
C ILE A 67 4.35 19.57 4.85
N TRP A 68 5.22 18.58 4.94
CA TRP A 68 5.96 18.01 3.82
C TRP A 68 5.82 16.50 3.79
N VAL A 69 5.83 15.94 2.57
CA VAL A 69 5.93 14.50 2.34
C VAL A 69 7.14 14.25 1.46
N ASP A 70 8.05 13.38 1.90
CA ASP A 70 9.32 13.08 1.24
C ASP A 70 10.19 14.32 0.91
N GLY A 71 10.06 15.36 1.76
CA GLY A 71 10.75 16.64 1.58
C GLY A 71 10.11 17.56 0.53
N GLU A 72 9.01 17.14 -0.11
CA GLU A 72 8.19 18.00 -0.97
C GLU A 72 7.11 18.70 -0.14
N TRP A 73 6.89 19.99 -0.41
CA TRP A 73 5.87 20.78 0.30
C TRP A 73 4.48 20.26 -0.06
N LEU A 74 3.66 19.96 0.96
CA LEU A 74 2.32 19.44 0.79
C LEU A 74 1.26 20.51 1.08
N ASP A 75 1.29 21.09 2.28
CA ASP A 75 0.24 22.00 2.75
C ASP A 75 0.71 22.91 3.88
N GLU A 76 -0.09 23.95 4.17
CA GLU A 76 0.07 24.86 5.30
C GLU A 76 -1.28 25.12 5.95
N VAL A 77 -1.36 24.91 7.27
CA VAL A 77 -2.62 24.98 8.04
C VAL A 77 -2.43 25.87 9.26
N ASP A 78 -3.21 26.94 9.35
CA ASP A 78 -3.32 27.74 10.57
C ASP A 78 -4.26 27.04 11.57
N ALA A 79 -3.75 26.71 12.74
CA ALA A 79 -4.49 25.95 13.75
C ALA A 79 -4.23 26.47 15.18
N PRO A 80 -5.24 26.40 16.07
CA PRO A 80 -5.07 26.78 17.46
C PRO A 80 -4.22 25.75 18.23
N GLY A 81 -3.51 26.20 19.25
CA GLY A 81 -2.89 25.31 20.22
C GLY A 81 -3.93 24.46 20.95
N ASN A 82 -3.51 23.27 21.39
CA ASN A 82 -4.36 22.21 21.95
C ASN A 82 -5.48 21.78 20.99
N SER A 83 -5.14 21.65 19.71
CA SER A 83 -6.01 21.08 18.69
C SER A 83 -5.30 19.98 17.90
N THR A 84 -6.04 19.32 17.02
CA THR A 84 -5.54 18.27 16.13
C THR A 84 -5.83 18.68 14.70
N VAL A 85 -4.82 18.64 13.85
CA VAL A 85 -4.94 18.73 12.39
C VAL A 85 -5.00 17.31 11.85
N THR A 86 -6.08 16.97 11.15
CA THR A 86 -6.25 15.67 10.51
C THR A 86 -6.10 15.83 9.01
N LEU A 87 -5.21 15.03 8.43
CA LEU A 87 -5.05 14.88 6.99
C LEU A 87 -5.73 13.59 6.54
N HIS A 88 -6.36 13.62 5.37
CA HIS A 88 -6.85 12.43 4.69
C HIS A 88 -6.09 12.30 3.35
N TRP A 89 -5.43 11.18 3.11
CA TRP A 89 -4.63 11.00 1.88
C TRP A 89 -5.50 11.01 0.61
N SER A 90 -6.80 10.75 0.74
CA SER A 90 -7.76 10.92 -0.36
C SER A 90 -7.84 12.35 -0.91
N ASP A 91 -7.47 13.35 -0.10
CA ASP A 91 -7.44 14.75 -0.53
C ASP A 91 -6.17 15.08 -1.32
N TYR A 92 -5.17 14.19 -1.30
CA TYR A 92 -3.86 14.35 -1.92
C TYR A 92 -3.57 13.17 -2.88
N PRO A 93 -4.24 13.09 -4.04
CA PRO A 93 -4.17 11.92 -4.94
C PRO A 93 -2.81 11.68 -5.59
N SER A 94 -1.84 12.59 -5.41
CA SER A 94 -0.45 12.41 -5.83
C SER A 94 0.36 11.55 -4.86
N ILE A 95 -0.13 11.34 -3.63
CA ILE A 95 0.51 10.46 -2.65
C ILE A 95 0.09 9.03 -2.95
N ASP A 96 1.04 8.22 -3.40
CA ASP A 96 0.83 6.79 -3.57
C ASP A 96 1.12 6.05 -2.25
N VAL A 97 0.11 5.93 -1.39
CA VAL A 97 0.22 5.27 -0.07
C VAL A 97 0.74 3.82 -0.14
N CYS A 98 0.81 3.21 -1.33
CA CYS A 98 1.46 1.93 -1.55
C CYS A 98 2.99 1.97 -1.44
N GLN A 99 3.60 3.15 -1.52
CA GLN A 99 5.01 3.34 -1.26
C GLN A 99 5.23 3.83 0.17
N ALA A 100 6.42 3.56 0.71
CA ALA A 100 6.82 4.13 1.98
C ALA A 100 7.14 5.62 1.80
N HIS A 101 6.60 6.45 2.69
CA HIS A 101 6.73 7.89 2.71
C HIS A 101 7.21 8.38 4.07
N THR A 102 7.82 9.57 4.09
CA THR A 102 8.14 10.31 5.33
C THR A 102 7.28 11.55 5.40
N LEU A 103 6.46 11.66 6.45
CA LEU A 103 5.74 12.88 6.81
C LEU A 103 6.63 13.70 7.75
N HIS A 104 6.92 14.94 7.34
CA HIS A 104 7.62 15.92 8.16
C HIS A 104 6.70 17.09 8.44
N VAL A 105 6.62 17.53 9.69
CA VAL A 105 5.84 18.70 10.08
C VAL A 105 6.67 19.68 10.90
N GLU A 106 6.43 20.97 10.65
CA GLU A 106 7.03 22.05 11.43
C GLU A 106 5.94 22.97 11.97
N LEU A 107 6.04 23.34 13.25
CA LEU A 107 5.14 24.29 13.88
C LEU A 107 5.80 25.67 13.98
N TRP A 108 5.15 26.69 13.43
CA TRP A 108 5.65 28.05 13.35
C TRP A 108 4.74 29.06 14.08
N SER A 109 5.36 30.09 14.66
CA SER A 109 4.71 31.39 14.92
C SER A 109 5.41 32.48 14.09
N ASP A 110 6.32 33.21 14.72
CA ASP A 110 7.32 34.10 14.15
C ASP A 110 8.68 33.40 13.98
N GLU A 111 8.89 32.32 14.72
CA GLU A 111 10.02 31.41 14.62
C GLU A 111 9.56 29.94 14.61
N LEU A 112 10.46 29.02 14.29
CA LEU A 112 10.22 27.59 14.38
C LEU A 112 10.14 27.18 15.86
N LEU A 113 9.03 26.59 16.27
CA LEU A 113 8.77 26.19 17.66
C LEU A 113 9.07 24.71 17.91
N GLY A 114 8.85 23.86 16.91
CA GLY A 114 9.13 22.44 16.97
C GLY A 114 8.88 21.76 15.63
N GLU A 115 9.40 20.56 15.51
CA GLU A 115 9.28 19.69 14.34
C GLU A 115 9.00 18.26 14.81
N ASP A 116 8.35 17.47 13.95
CA ASP A 116 8.17 16.05 14.16
C ASP A 116 8.17 15.30 12.83
N ASP A 117 8.58 14.05 12.87
CA ASP A 117 8.70 13.16 11.71
C ASP A 117 8.04 11.82 12.01
N ASP A 118 7.27 11.31 11.04
CA ASP A 118 6.80 9.93 11.08
C ASP A 118 6.81 9.31 9.68
N THR A 119 6.81 7.98 9.61
CA THR A 119 6.75 7.23 8.36
C THR A 119 5.36 6.65 8.18
N PHE A 120 4.85 6.69 6.95
CA PHE A 120 3.56 6.08 6.61
C PHE A 120 3.62 5.44 5.22
N GLY A 121 2.53 4.76 4.86
CA GLY A 121 2.44 4.08 3.58
C GLY A 121 3.31 2.83 3.52
N GLY A 122 3.22 2.14 2.39
CA GLY A 122 3.94 0.91 2.13
C GLY A 122 3.04 -0.19 1.59
N PRO A 123 3.63 -1.37 1.32
CA PRO A 123 2.91 -2.53 0.78
C PRO A 123 1.66 -2.90 1.61
N GLU A 124 1.70 -2.75 2.92
CA GLU A 124 0.58 -2.98 3.83
C GLU A 124 -0.64 -2.08 3.58
N CYS A 125 -0.44 -0.91 2.97
CA CYS A 125 -1.51 0.01 2.63
C CYS A 125 -2.21 -0.33 1.32
N CYS A 126 -1.60 -1.19 0.51
CA CYS A 126 -2.26 -1.75 -0.66
C CYS A 126 -3.01 -3.04 -0.24
N PRO A 127 -4.32 -3.15 -0.48
CA PRO A 127 -4.98 -4.44 -0.39
C PRO A 127 -4.33 -5.46 -1.35
N PRO A 128 -4.48 -6.77 -1.12
CA PRO A 128 -4.10 -7.75 -2.12
C PRO A 128 -4.85 -7.46 -3.43
N SER A 129 -4.17 -7.62 -4.56
CA SER A 129 -4.74 -7.42 -5.89
C SER A 129 -4.03 -8.34 -6.87
N VAL A 130 -4.73 -8.80 -7.90
CA VAL A 130 -4.12 -9.66 -8.92
C VAL A 130 -4.29 -9.12 -10.33
N ALA A 131 -3.28 -9.38 -11.15
CA ALA A 131 -3.41 -9.35 -12.60
C ALA A 131 -3.36 -10.79 -13.12
N VAL A 132 -4.25 -11.12 -14.05
CA VAL A 132 -4.32 -12.45 -14.68
C VAL A 132 -4.12 -12.31 -16.18
N ASP A 133 -3.16 -13.05 -16.71
CA ASP A 133 -2.84 -13.14 -18.14
C ASP A 133 -3.00 -14.58 -18.61
N LYS A 134 -3.82 -14.84 -19.65
CA LYS A 134 -3.91 -16.16 -20.29
C LYS A 134 -3.24 -16.13 -21.66
N VAL A 135 -2.26 -17.01 -21.86
CA VAL A 135 -1.44 -17.04 -23.07
C VAL A 135 -1.51 -18.43 -23.69
N LEU A 136 -1.89 -18.48 -24.97
CA LEU A 136 -1.75 -19.68 -25.79
C LEU A 136 -0.26 -19.99 -25.99
N VAL A 137 0.16 -21.19 -25.57
CA VAL A 137 1.53 -21.68 -25.67
C VAL A 137 1.66 -22.59 -26.89
N GLU A 138 0.73 -23.54 -27.04
CA GLU A 138 0.69 -24.46 -28.17
C GLU A 138 -0.75 -24.69 -28.63
N PRO A 139 -0.99 -24.80 -29.95
CA PRO A 139 -0.04 -24.53 -31.04
C PRO A 139 0.16 -23.01 -31.24
N ILE A 140 1.39 -22.61 -31.57
CA ILE A 140 1.79 -21.18 -31.64
C ILE A 140 1.01 -20.41 -32.74
N ASP A 141 0.64 -21.11 -33.82
CA ASP A 141 -0.11 -20.54 -34.94
C ASP A 141 -1.62 -20.38 -34.66
N GLY A 142 -2.08 -20.81 -33.47
CA GLY A 142 -3.49 -20.78 -33.07
C GLY A 142 -4.29 -21.98 -33.53
N THR A 143 -3.76 -22.81 -34.44
CA THR A 143 -4.53 -23.79 -35.18
C THR A 143 -4.28 -25.20 -34.66
N ALA A 144 -5.31 -25.85 -34.11
CA ALA A 144 -5.25 -27.23 -33.69
C ALA A 144 -6.30 -28.09 -34.43
N ALA A 145 -5.88 -29.25 -34.93
CA ALA A 145 -6.76 -30.26 -35.50
C ALA A 145 -7.45 -31.10 -34.41
N VAL A 146 -8.49 -31.83 -34.79
CA VAL A 146 -9.18 -32.75 -33.86
C VAL A 146 -8.20 -33.79 -33.32
N SER A 147 -8.27 -34.03 -32.01
CA SER A 147 -7.37 -34.86 -31.19
C SER A 147 -5.99 -34.27 -30.89
N GLU A 148 -5.65 -33.10 -31.42
CA GLU A 148 -4.45 -32.36 -31.00
C GLU A 148 -4.69 -31.67 -29.67
N THR A 149 -3.60 -31.20 -29.05
CA THR A 149 -3.63 -30.50 -27.77
C THR A 149 -3.52 -29.00 -27.97
N VAL A 150 -4.24 -28.26 -27.14
CA VAL A 150 -4.10 -26.81 -26.96
C VAL A 150 -3.63 -26.55 -25.54
N VAL A 151 -2.54 -25.82 -25.38
CA VAL A 151 -1.90 -25.54 -24.10
C VAL A 151 -1.96 -24.04 -23.83
N PHE A 152 -2.50 -23.67 -22.68
CA PHE A 152 -2.51 -22.31 -22.15
C PHE A 152 -1.68 -22.21 -20.89
N ASN A 153 -0.97 -21.10 -20.73
CA ASN A 153 -0.44 -20.66 -19.43
C ASN A 153 -1.32 -19.51 -18.93
N ILE A 154 -1.87 -19.68 -17.73
CA ILE A 154 -2.53 -18.63 -16.97
C ILE A 154 -1.49 -18.14 -15.95
N ILE A 155 -1.05 -16.90 -16.11
CA ILE A 155 -0.05 -16.25 -15.27
C ILE A 155 -0.82 -15.32 -14.34
N ILE A 156 -0.69 -15.54 -13.04
CA ILE A 156 -1.33 -14.71 -12.00
C ILE A 156 -0.21 -13.97 -11.29
N THR A 157 -0.31 -12.64 -11.24
CA THR A 157 0.67 -11.78 -10.56
C THR A 157 0.00 -11.05 -9.41
N ASN A 158 0.60 -11.09 -8.22
CA ASN A 158 0.17 -10.23 -7.12
C ASN A 158 0.60 -8.79 -7.43
N THR A 159 -0.35 -7.94 -7.78
CA THR A 159 -0.17 -6.51 -8.02
C THR A 159 -0.51 -5.66 -6.79
N GLY A 160 -1.02 -6.30 -5.73
CA GLY A 160 -1.21 -5.67 -4.44
C GLY A 160 0.08 -5.63 -3.62
N GLY A 161 0.01 -4.98 -2.47
CA GLY A 161 1.13 -4.84 -1.55
C GLY A 161 1.08 -5.83 -0.38
N ARG A 162 -0.01 -6.58 -0.23
CA ARG A 162 -0.09 -7.68 0.73
C ARG A 162 0.14 -9.02 0.07
N GLU A 163 0.77 -9.93 0.81
CA GLU A 163 0.92 -11.32 0.41
C GLU A 163 -0.46 -11.99 0.23
N ILE A 164 -0.62 -12.75 -0.84
CA ILE A 164 -1.81 -13.55 -1.10
C ILE A 164 -1.54 -14.96 -0.59
N THR A 165 -2.27 -15.34 0.46
CA THR A 165 -2.13 -16.64 1.14
C THR A 165 -3.29 -17.61 0.84
N VAL A 166 -4.29 -17.16 0.08
CA VAL A 166 -5.39 -17.98 -0.44
C VAL A 166 -5.78 -17.41 -1.79
N LEU A 167 -5.69 -18.22 -2.85
CA LEU A 167 -5.99 -17.79 -4.22
C LEU A 167 -6.86 -18.82 -4.95
N PRO A 168 -8.20 -18.70 -4.89
CA PRO A 168 -9.06 -19.50 -5.75
C PRO A 168 -8.93 -19.08 -7.21
N LEU A 169 -9.12 -20.02 -8.13
CA LEU A 169 -9.18 -19.77 -9.57
C LEU A 169 -10.27 -20.62 -10.22
N GLY A 170 -11.11 -20.00 -11.05
CA GLY A 170 -11.99 -20.67 -11.99
C GLY A 170 -11.49 -20.48 -13.42
N ASP A 171 -11.57 -21.52 -14.24
CA ASP A 171 -11.34 -21.42 -15.69
C ASP A 171 -12.51 -22.06 -16.45
N VAL A 172 -13.10 -21.31 -17.39
CA VAL A 172 -14.22 -21.77 -18.21
C VAL A 172 -13.69 -22.07 -19.62
N TYR A 173 -14.20 -23.12 -20.24
CA TYR A 173 -13.89 -23.52 -21.60
C TYR A 173 -15.13 -24.02 -22.32
N ASP A 174 -15.12 -24.05 -23.65
CA ASP A 174 -16.25 -24.59 -24.42
C ASP A 174 -16.11 -26.12 -24.61
N PRO A 175 -16.97 -26.94 -23.97
CA PRO A 175 -16.91 -28.39 -24.05
C PRO A 175 -17.37 -28.96 -25.41
N ALA A 176 -17.88 -28.12 -26.32
CA ALA A 176 -18.15 -28.48 -27.70
C ALA A 176 -16.86 -28.63 -28.52
N TYR A 177 -15.83 -27.83 -28.20
CA TYR A 177 -14.55 -27.81 -28.91
C TYR A 177 -13.44 -28.53 -28.16
N PHE A 178 -13.50 -28.55 -26.83
CA PHE A 178 -12.47 -29.15 -26.00
C PHE A 178 -12.99 -30.31 -25.15
N ASP A 179 -12.12 -31.28 -24.93
CA ASP A 179 -12.31 -32.52 -24.18
C ASP A 179 -11.15 -32.65 -23.18
N ARG A 180 -11.42 -33.32 -22.04
CA ARG A 180 -10.42 -33.73 -21.03
C ARG A 180 -9.41 -32.63 -20.69
N PRO A 181 -9.84 -31.56 -20.01
CA PRO A 181 -8.91 -30.54 -19.58
C PRO A 181 -8.02 -31.09 -18.46
N GLU A 182 -6.71 -30.85 -18.57
CA GLU A 182 -5.73 -31.14 -17.53
C GLU A 182 -5.08 -29.84 -17.07
N GLY A 183 -5.01 -29.64 -15.75
CA GLY A 183 -4.35 -28.48 -15.16
C GLY A 183 -3.10 -28.86 -14.38
N ARG A 184 -2.10 -27.97 -14.38
CA ARG A 184 -0.93 -28.02 -13.49
C ARG A 184 -0.74 -26.65 -12.83
N PRO A 185 -0.91 -26.51 -11.51
CA PRO A 185 -1.34 -27.52 -10.52
C PRO A 185 -2.68 -28.20 -10.87
N MET A 186 -2.95 -29.39 -10.32
CA MET A 186 -4.16 -30.17 -10.63
C MET A 186 -5.41 -29.47 -10.08
N PRO A 187 -6.46 -29.25 -10.88
CA PRO A 187 -7.70 -28.64 -10.38
C PRO A 187 -8.34 -29.50 -9.29
N ASN A 188 -9.00 -28.85 -8.34
CA ASN A 188 -9.83 -29.51 -7.32
C ASN A 188 -11.11 -30.09 -7.94
N GLY A 189 -11.65 -29.42 -8.96
CA GLY A 189 -12.86 -29.84 -9.66
C GLY A 189 -12.74 -29.62 -11.16
N VAL A 190 -13.32 -30.55 -11.93
CA VAL A 190 -13.51 -30.42 -13.37
C VAL A 190 -14.95 -30.82 -13.68
N ASP A 191 -15.70 -29.91 -14.30
CA ASP A 191 -17.02 -30.18 -14.87
C ASP A 191 -16.91 -30.19 -16.39
N PRO A 192 -16.77 -31.37 -17.02
CA PRO A 192 -16.61 -31.46 -18.46
C PRO A 192 -17.90 -31.25 -19.25
N LEU A 193 -19.07 -31.25 -18.60
CA LEU A 193 -20.35 -31.01 -19.27
C LEU A 193 -20.60 -29.51 -19.45
N ASN A 194 -20.27 -28.73 -18.41
CA ASN A 194 -20.43 -27.27 -18.41
C ASN A 194 -19.14 -26.52 -18.78
N GLY A 195 -18.02 -27.24 -18.92
CA GLY A 195 -16.77 -26.66 -19.37
C GLY A 195 -16.07 -25.85 -18.30
N TRP A 196 -15.88 -26.42 -17.11
CA TRP A 196 -15.35 -25.67 -15.96
C TRP A 196 -14.21 -26.39 -15.25
N LEU A 197 -13.20 -25.65 -14.81
CA LEU A 197 -12.12 -26.08 -13.93
C LEU A 197 -12.07 -25.17 -12.71
N VAL A 198 -11.84 -25.74 -11.54
CA VAL A 198 -11.75 -24.98 -10.28
C VAL A 198 -10.53 -25.40 -9.48
N TRP A 199 -9.80 -24.40 -8.99
CA TRP A 199 -8.79 -24.50 -7.94
C TRP A 199 -9.31 -23.74 -6.72
N ASN A 200 -9.40 -24.40 -5.58
CA ASN A 200 -9.87 -23.78 -4.35
C ASN A 200 -8.82 -22.84 -3.76
N ASP A 201 -7.54 -23.18 -3.94
CA ASP A 201 -6.42 -22.38 -3.49
C ASP A 201 -5.13 -22.79 -4.23
N LEU A 202 -4.59 -21.89 -5.05
CA LEU A 202 -3.35 -22.08 -5.79
C LEU A 202 -2.09 -21.89 -4.93
N THR A 203 -2.19 -21.25 -3.77
CA THR A 203 -1.04 -21.07 -2.87
C THR A 203 -0.78 -22.33 -2.03
N ALA A 204 -1.81 -23.17 -1.86
CA ALA A 204 -1.75 -24.42 -1.14
C ALA A 204 -0.70 -25.40 -1.70
N PRO A 205 -0.27 -26.42 -0.91
CA PRO A 205 0.66 -27.44 -1.38
C PRO A 205 0.18 -28.23 -2.61
N PRO A 206 1.11 -28.83 -3.37
CA PRO A 206 0.77 -29.81 -4.40
C PRO A 206 -0.10 -30.96 -3.83
N PRO A 207 -0.99 -31.55 -4.65
CA PRO A 207 -1.04 -31.42 -6.10
C PRO A 207 -1.87 -30.22 -6.62
N HIS A 208 -2.59 -29.50 -5.74
CA HIS A 208 -3.59 -28.51 -6.14
C HIS A 208 -3.11 -27.06 -6.18
N GLY A 209 -1.96 -26.76 -5.58
CA GLY A 209 -1.33 -25.44 -5.68
C GLY A 209 0.19 -25.52 -5.83
N TRP A 210 0.85 -24.36 -5.75
CA TRP A 210 2.28 -24.18 -5.92
C TRP A 210 3.09 -24.46 -4.64
N GLY A 211 2.43 -24.57 -3.48
CA GLY A 211 3.04 -24.79 -2.17
C GLY A 211 3.77 -23.59 -1.61
N HIS A 212 3.40 -22.38 -2.04
CA HIS A 212 3.88 -21.12 -1.51
C HIS A 212 2.89 -20.00 -1.82
N ASP A 213 2.88 -19.00 -0.95
CA ASP A 213 2.08 -17.78 -1.08
C ASP A 213 2.65 -16.85 -2.17
N LEU A 214 1.83 -15.95 -2.71
CA LEU A 214 2.29 -14.95 -3.67
C LEU A 214 2.60 -13.64 -2.95
N THR A 215 3.88 -13.37 -2.74
CA THR A 215 4.35 -12.07 -2.23
C THR A 215 4.11 -10.94 -3.26
N PRO A 216 4.10 -9.66 -2.83
CA PRO A 216 3.92 -8.52 -3.75
C PRO A 216 4.88 -8.56 -4.94
N GLY A 217 4.33 -8.42 -6.15
CA GLY A 217 5.08 -8.49 -7.42
C GLY A 217 5.43 -9.89 -7.89
N GLN A 218 5.18 -10.94 -7.10
CA GLN A 218 5.43 -12.33 -7.49
C GLN A 218 4.34 -12.85 -8.43
N SER A 219 4.73 -13.73 -9.35
CA SER A 219 3.81 -14.44 -10.24
C SER A 219 3.80 -15.95 -9.99
N GLY A 220 2.61 -16.54 -10.07
CA GLY A 220 2.39 -17.98 -10.21
C GLY A 220 1.89 -18.32 -11.61
N THR A 221 2.02 -19.58 -12.03
CA THR A 221 1.53 -20.03 -13.34
C THR A 221 0.74 -21.33 -13.22
N VAL A 222 -0.44 -21.35 -13.84
CA VAL A 222 -1.24 -22.55 -14.07
C VAL A 222 -1.16 -22.90 -15.55
N THR A 223 -0.71 -24.11 -15.88
CA THR A 223 -0.75 -24.61 -17.25
C THR A 223 -1.98 -25.48 -17.44
N VAL A 224 -2.83 -25.14 -18.41
CA VAL A 224 -4.01 -25.92 -18.77
C VAL A 224 -3.83 -26.50 -20.16
N THR A 225 -4.03 -27.81 -20.29
CA THR A 225 -3.96 -28.55 -21.55
C THR A 225 -5.34 -29.10 -21.88
N PHE A 226 -5.81 -28.83 -23.10
CA PHE A 226 -7.08 -29.31 -23.62
C PHE A 226 -6.85 -30.22 -24.82
N HIS A 227 -7.69 -31.23 -25.00
CA HIS A 227 -7.74 -31.99 -26.25
C HIS A 227 -8.84 -31.45 -27.16
N VAL A 228 -8.55 -31.22 -28.43
CA VAL A 228 -9.54 -30.73 -29.39
C VAL A 228 -10.51 -31.84 -29.76
N ARG A 229 -11.79 -31.64 -29.43
CA ARG A 229 -12.89 -32.55 -29.76
C ARG A 229 -13.47 -32.28 -31.16
N ARG A 230 -13.49 -31.01 -31.57
CA ARG A 230 -13.99 -30.56 -32.88
C ARG A 230 -13.15 -29.39 -33.36
N GLY A 231 -12.78 -29.38 -34.64
CA GLY A 231 -12.10 -28.23 -35.24
C GLY A 231 -13.06 -27.04 -35.27
N SER A 232 -12.68 -25.91 -34.67
CA SER A 232 -13.45 -24.68 -34.76
C SER A 232 -13.11 -23.98 -36.07
N GLY A 233 -14.08 -23.83 -36.97
CA GLY A 233 -13.96 -22.90 -38.10
C GLY A 233 -14.32 -21.49 -37.63
N LEU A 234 -13.35 -20.70 -37.15
CA LEU A 234 -13.56 -19.27 -36.93
C LEU A 234 -13.16 -18.52 -38.22
N MET A 235 -14.14 -17.90 -38.87
CA MET A 235 -13.99 -17.27 -40.18
C MET A 235 -13.24 -15.92 -40.08
N VAL A 236 -12.05 -15.84 -40.68
CA VAL A 236 -11.62 -14.62 -41.40
C VAL A 236 -11.85 -14.90 -42.88
N SER A 237 -12.61 -14.02 -43.54
CA SER A 237 -12.93 -14.09 -44.97
C SER A 237 -11.68 -14.39 -45.82
N GLY A 238 -11.63 -15.59 -46.41
CA GLY A 238 -10.76 -15.90 -47.54
C GLY A 238 -10.15 -17.30 -47.52
N THR A 239 -10.94 -18.30 -47.91
CA THR A 239 -10.52 -19.57 -48.51
C THR A 239 -9.91 -20.65 -47.59
N GLU A 240 -10.79 -21.59 -47.23
CA GLU A 240 -10.58 -23.02 -46.86
C GLU A 240 -9.35 -23.43 -46.02
N GLY A 241 -9.62 -23.78 -44.76
CA GLY A 241 -8.74 -24.56 -43.86
C GLY A 241 -8.97 -24.23 -42.39
N GLY A 242 -9.75 -25.05 -41.68
CA GLY A 242 -10.25 -24.76 -40.32
C GLY A 242 -9.18 -24.64 -39.24
N ALA A 243 -9.29 -23.57 -38.42
CA ALA A 243 -8.39 -23.21 -37.33
C ALA A 243 -9.07 -22.32 -36.28
N ALA A 244 -8.83 -22.59 -34.99
CA ALA A 244 -9.17 -21.69 -33.87
C ALA A 244 -8.19 -20.52 -33.79
N ARG A 245 -8.51 -19.45 -33.05
CA ARG A 245 -7.53 -18.42 -32.66
C ARG A 245 -7.89 -17.89 -31.28
N ALA A 246 -6.95 -17.91 -30.33
CA ALA A 246 -7.12 -17.34 -28.99
C ALA A 246 -6.49 -15.93 -28.91
N THR A 247 -7.23 -14.97 -28.35
CA THR A 247 -6.82 -13.57 -28.20
C THR A 247 -6.15 -13.36 -26.83
N ARG A 248 -5.19 -12.42 -26.75
CA ARG A 248 -4.55 -11.99 -25.50
C ARG A 248 -5.42 -10.94 -24.82
N THR A 249 -5.74 -11.11 -23.54
CA THR A 249 -6.41 -10.09 -22.73
C THR A 249 -5.58 -9.82 -21.48
N ARG A 250 -5.32 -8.53 -21.19
CA ARG A 250 -4.67 -8.03 -19.98
C ARG A 250 -5.73 -7.31 -19.14
N GLN A 251 -6.00 -7.76 -17.92
CA GLN A 251 -6.85 -7.00 -16.99
C GLN A 251 -6.30 -7.09 -15.56
N ALA A 252 -6.16 -5.94 -14.91
CA ALA A 252 -5.86 -5.83 -13.49
C ALA A 252 -7.19 -5.84 -12.72
N VAL A 253 -7.33 -6.75 -11.75
CA VAL A 253 -8.54 -6.89 -10.92
C VAL A 253 -8.17 -6.62 -9.45
N PRO A 254 -8.73 -5.58 -8.81
CA PRO A 254 -8.58 -5.39 -7.36
C PRO A 254 -9.34 -6.52 -6.63
N MET A 255 -8.68 -7.23 -5.71
CA MET A 255 -9.32 -8.34 -4.99
C MET A 255 -10.13 -7.80 -3.81
N THR A 256 -11.43 -7.65 -4.00
CA THR A 256 -12.40 -7.91 -2.94
C THR A 256 -12.92 -9.32 -3.16
N SER A 257 -13.09 -10.09 -2.08
CA SER A 257 -13.53 -11.49 -2.12
C SER A 257 -14.74 -11.70 -3.04
N ASP A 258 -14.66 -12.77 -3.82
CA ASP A 258 -15.57 -13.26 -4.86
C ASP A 258 -15.33 -12.68 -6.27
N ASP A 259 -15.11 -13.61 -7.20
CA ASP A 259 -15.17 -13.54 -8.66
C ASP A 259 -13.84 -13.60 -9.44
N GLY A 260 -13.76 -14.64 -10.27
CA GLY A 260 -12.78 -14.78 -11.35
C GLY A 260 -13.33 -15.70 -12.43
N THR A 261 -14.04 -15.14 -13.40
CA THR A 261 -14.42 -15.81 -14.66
C THR A 261 -13.58 -15.23 -15.81
N ILE A 262 -13.12 -16.10 -16.71
CA ILE A 262 -12.58 -15.69 -18.02
C ILE A 262 -13.53 -16.25 -19.10
N GLY A 263 -14.21 -15.34 -19.79
CA GLY A 263 -15.00 -15.56 -21.01
C GLY A 263 -15.05 -14.23 -21.78
N ASP A 264 -15.13 -14.29 -23.12
CA ASP A 264 -14.97 -13.17 -24.07
C ASP A 264 -16.05 -12.05 -24.00
N TYR A 265 -16.79 -11.92 -22.90
CA TYR A 265 -17.72 -10.82 -22.64
C TYR A 265 -17.59 -10.35 -21.19
N ILE A 266 -17.43 -9.04 -21.00
CA ILE A 266 -17.40 -8.39 -19.69
C ILE A 266 -18.80 -7.84 -19.39
N TRP A 267 -19.43 -8.28 -18.31
CA TRP A 267 -20.68 -7.73 -17.79
C TRP A 267 -20.54 -7.39 -16.29
N TYR A 268 -21.35 -6.43 -15.81
CA TYR A 268 -21.49 -6.18 -14.38
C TYR A 268 -22.49 -7.20 -13.81
N ASP A 269 -21.98 -8.22 -13.12
CA ASP A 269 -22.82 -9.09 -12.30
C ASP A 269 -23.38 -8.28 -11.12
N THR A 270 -24.65 -7.89 -11.22
CA THR A 270 -25.29 -6.99 -10.25
C THR A 270 -25.82 -7.77 -9.04
N ASP A 271 -25.90 -9.09 -9.15
CA ASP A 271 -26.57 -9.97 -8.20
C ASP A 271 -25.71 -11.15 -7.70
N GLY A 272 -24.44 -11.25 -8.11
CA GLY A 272 -23.39 -12.09 -7.53
C GLY A 272 -23.60 -13.60 -7.69
N GLN A 273 -24.01 -14.05 -8.87
CA GLN A 273 -24.43 -15.42 -9.18
C GLN A 273 -23.62 -16.03 -10.33
N GLY A 274 -22.81 -15.23 -11.03
CA GLY A 274 -21.87 -15.70 -12.03
C GLY A 274 -22.47 -16.09 -13.38
N ASP A 275 -23.76 -15.80 -13.59
CA ASP A 275 -24.46 -15.99 -14.86
C ASP A 275 -24.77 -14.63 -15.52
N GLN A 276 -25.14 -14.65 -16.80
CA GLN A 276 -25.53 -13.45 -17.53
C GLN A 276 -27.07 -13.35 -17.64
N ASP A 277 -27.63 -12.26 -17.11
CA ASP A 277 -29.07 -12.03 -17.06
C ASP A 277 -29.55 -10.93 -18.05
N GLU A 278 -30.81 -11.02 -18.46
CA GLU A 278 -31.44 -10.13 -19.45
C GLU A 278 -31.47 -8.63 -19.02
N THR A 279 -31.21 -8.35 -17.75
CA THR A 279 -31.23 -7.00 -17.15
C THR A 279 -29.85 -6.35 -17.02
N GLN A 280 -28.77 -7.06 -17.32
CA GLN A 280 -27.40 -6.59 -17.16
C GLN A 280 -26.89 -5.86 -18.42
N THR A 281 -26.22 -4.72 -18.26
CA THR A 281 -25.89 -3.81 -19.37
C THR A 281 -24.48 -4.07 -19.93
N TRP A 282 -24.37 -4.13 -21.27
CA TRP A 282 -23.12 -4.38 -21.98
C TRP A 282 -22.10 -3.23 -21.85
N ILE A 283 -20.81 -3.58 -21.74
CA ILE A 283 -19.70 -2.65 -21.97
C ILE A 283 -19.13 -2.93 -23.36
N ASN A 284 -19.08 -1.92 -24.23
CA ASN A 284 -18.59 -2.08 -25.60
C ASN A 284 -17.21 -1.42 -25.76
N GLY A 285 -16.25 -2.14 -26.34
CA GLY A 285 -14.94 -1.61 -26.74
C GLY A 285 -13.74 -2.06 -25.89
N VAL A 286 -13.70 -3.31 -25.45
CA VAL A 286 -12.51 -3.96 -24.86
C VAL A 286 -12.05 -5.08 -25.76
#